data_AF-A0A414KF43-F1
#
_entry.id   AF-A0A414KF43-F1
#
_cell.length_a   1.000
_cell.length_b   1.000
_cell.length_c   1.000
_cell.angle_alpha   90.00
_cell.angle_beta   90.00
_cell.angle_gamma   90.00
#
_symmetry.space_group_name_H-M   'P 1'
#
loop_
_entity.id
_entity.type
_entity.pdbx_description
1 polymer ?
#
loop_
_entity_poly.entity_id
_entity_poly.type
_entity_poly.pdbx_seq_one_letter_code
_entity_poly.pdbx_strand_id
1 'polypeptide(L)'
;MNLFELYNVLKDGQKGRNNFLVTVIQGNGTGSRYFLADGEVKAQCGSGDIETERLWELVQPGESGIAEADGRRLFVESLKQPAHLVICGAGHVAQQVILLAGKIGFTVTVLEDRVSFAGEALRAGADQVICDSFENALKQIPGSEDTYFLVVTRGHRYDRVCLEAILKKPYAYVGMMASRGRSALLKKQMEEDGFDRKVLDEIHTPVGLDIHAETPEEIAVSIVSELIKEKNSVRKTSGYDAELLDYLTGEKEPDTKKALATIVARRGSAPRGIGTKMLVLEDGRIIGTIGGGCMESEVQHLCLRMLHEESAQGQIFTVDMTASQAEEEGLVCGGTIQVFMEVI
;
A
#
# COMPACT_ATOMS: atom_id res chain seq x y z
N MET A 1 10.13 -22.00 11.80
CA MET A 1 8.84 -21.42 12.24
C MET A 1 7.75 -21.98 11.34
N ASN A 2 6.50 -21.96 11.80
CA ASN A 2 5.36 -22.19 10.92
C ASN A 2 4.97 -20.89 10.18
N LEU A 3 3.99 -20.99 9.28
CA LEU A 3 3.60 -19.85 8.45
C LEU A 3 2.87 -18.75 9.24
N PHE A 4 2.04 -19.11 10.22
CA PHE A 4 1.37 -18.16 11.12
C PHE A 4 2.38 -17.32 11.91
N GLU A 5 3.41 -17.95 12.47
CA GLU A 5 4.48 -17.27 13.19
C GLU A 5 5.22 -16.28 12.27
N LEU A 6 5.50 -16.67 11.02
CA LEU A 6 6.13 -15.77 10.05
C LEU A 6 5.25 -14.56 9.74
N TYR A 7 3.94 -14.76 9.56
CA TYR A 7 3.02 -13.64 9.30
C TYR A 7 2.85 -12.70 10.50
N ASN A 8 2.96 -13.21 11.73
CA ASN A 8 2.99 -12.36 12.92
C ASN A 8 4.24 -11.48 12.94
N VAL A 9 5.42 -12.06 12.68
CA VAL A 9 6.67 -11.28 12.56
C VAL A 9 6.58 -10.26 11.42
N LEU A 10 5.93 -10.60 10.30
CA LEU A 10 5.70 -9.68 9.18
C LEU A 10 4.75 -8.55 9.58
N LYS A 11 3.63 -8.84 10.27
CA LYS A 11 2.65 -7.85 10.76
C LYS A 11 3.32 -6.82 11.68
N ASP A 12 4.19 -7.28 12.58
CA ASP A 12 4.94 -6.39 13.48
C ASP A 12 6.10 -5.66 12.77
N GLY A 13 6.81 -6.38 11.90
CA GLY A 13 8.00 -5.93 11.19
C GLY A 13 7.72 -4.95 10.06
N GLN A 14 6.48 -4.87 9.55
CA GLN A 14 6.08 -3.85 8.58
C GLN A 14 6.38 -2.43 9.06
N LYS A 15 6.49 -2.18 10.38
CA LYS A 15 6.84 -0.87 10.97
C LYS A 15 8.29 -0.41 10.70
N GLY A 16 9.17 -1.30 10.26
CA GLY A 16 10.57 -1.01 9.88
C GLY A 16 10.73 -0.45 8.47
N ARG A 17 11.98 -0.13 8.07
CA ARG A 17 12.31 0.27 6.68
C ARG A 17 12.89 -0.91 5.91
N ASN A 18 12.77 -0.89 4.58
CA ASN A 18 13.37 -1.90 3.69
C ASN A 18 12.94 -3.33 4.04
N ASN A 19 11.63 -3.53 4.13
CA ASN A 19 11.03 -4.83 4.40
C ASN A 19 10.89 -5.63 3.10
N PHE A 20 11.42 -6.85 3.09
CA PHE A 20 11.29 -7.75 1.96
C PHE A 20 10.72 -9.09 2.39
N LEU A 21 9.86 -9.66 1.55
CA LEU A 21 9.46 -11.05 1.66
C LEU A 21 9.94 -11.80 0.41
N VAL A 22 10.82 -12.77 0.61
CA VAL A 22 11.30 -13.64 -0.45
C VAL A 22 10.57 -14.96 -0.33
N THR A 23 9.84 -15.36 -1.38
CA THR A 23 9.10 -16.63 -1.45
C THR A 23 9.68 -17.50 -2.55
N VAL A 24 10.02 -18.75 -2.25
CA VAL A 24 10.41 -19.74 -3.27
C VAL A 24 9.14 -20.18 -3.99
N ILE A 25 8.98 -19.78 -5.25
CA ILE A 25 7.76 -20.06 -6.04
C ILE A 25 7.93 -21.26 -6.98
N GLN A 26 9.18 -21.67 -7.26
CA GLN A 26 9.48 -22.87 -8.05
C GLN A 26 10.89 -23.40 -7.72
N GLY A 27 11.02 -24.72 -7.55
CA GLY A 27 12.29 -25.41 -7.31
C GLY A 27 12.31 -26.14 -5.97
N ASN A 28 13.50 -26.52 -5.51
CA ASN A 28 13.64 -27.14 -4.19
C ASN A 28 13.23 -26.15 -3.08
N GLY A 29 12.32 -26.56 -2.20
CA GLY A 29 11.80 -25.74 -1.11
C GLY A 29 10.66 -24.80 -1.50
N THR A 30 9.92 -25.04 -2.59
CA THR A 30 8.72 -24.24 -2.95
C THR A 30 7.79 -24.04 -1.75
N GLY A 31 7.33 -22.80 -1.54
CA GLY A 31 6.54 -22.36 -0.39
C GLY A 31 7.37 -21.82 0.77
N SER A 32 8.70 -22.04 0.75
CA SER A 32 9.60 -21.45 1.76
C SER A 32 9.63 -19.94 1.63
N ARG A 33 9.71 -19.28 2.78
CA ARG A 33 9.67 -17.82 2.89
C ARG A 33 10.74 -17.29 3.82
N TYR A 34 11.27 -16.13 3.46
CA TYR A 34 12.25 -15.39 4.24
C TYR A 34 11.77 -13.96 4.34
N PHE A 35 11.55 -13.49 5.57
CA PHE A 35 11.24 -12.10 5.84
C PHE A 35 12.52 -11.38 6.27
N LEU A 36 12.90 -10.37 5.50
CA LEU A 36 14.11 -9.57 5.68
C LEU A 36 13.70 -8.16 6.08
N ALA A 37 14.32 -7.63 7.14
CA ALA A 37 14.12 -6.25 7.57
C ALA A 37 15.38 -5.75 8.30
N ASP A 38 15.67 -4.45 8.18
CA ASP A 38 16.79 -3.79 8.87
C ASP A 38 18.16 -4.50 8.70
N GLY A 39 18.40 -5.11 7.53
CA GLY A 39 19.67 -5.81 7.23
C GLY A 39 19.78 -7.22 7.81
N GLU A 40 18.73 -7.76 8.43
CA GLU A 40 18.70 -9.12 8.99
C GLU A 40 17.53 -9.96 8.45
N VAL A 41 17.68 -11.29 8.45
CA VAL A 41 16.55 -12.21 8.27
C VAL A 41 15.81 -12.31 9.60
N LYS A 42 14.62 -11.72 9.67
CA LYS A 42 13.80 -11.67 10.89
C LYS A 42 12.97 -12.94 11.10
N ALA A 43 12.58 -13.60 10.01
CA ALA A 43 11.81 -14.83 10.08
C ALA A 43 12.03 -15.72 8.85
N GLN A 44 11.91 -17.03 9.05
CA GLN A 44 11.97 -18.03 8.00
C GLN A 44 10.97 -19.17 8.25
N CYS A 45 10.33 -19.62 7.18
CA CYS A 45 9.45 -20.78 7.16
C CYS A 45 9.77 -21.68 5.96
N GLY A 46 9.52 -22.98 6.10
CA GLY A 46 9.73 -23.99 5.04
C GLY A 46 11.08 -24.69 5.13
N SER A 47 11.39 -25.48 4.10
CA SER A 47 12.57 -26.34 3.99
C SER A 47 13.68 -25.76 3.11
N GLY A 48 13.55 -24.52 2.66
CA GLY A 48 14.54 -23.88 1.80
C GLY A 48 15.81 -23.49 2.56
N ASP A 49 16.97 -23.83 2.00
CA ASP A 49 18.30 -23.48 2.50
C ASP A 49 18.95 -22.48 1.54
N ILE A 50 18.57 -21.19 1.63
CA ILE A 50 19.23 -20.11 0.88
C ILE A 50 20.02 -19.29 1.90
N GLU A 51 21.30 -19.10 1.61
CA GLU A 51 22.20 -18.34 2.47
C GLU A 51 21.74 -16.88 2.59
N THR A 52 21.97 -16.30 3.77
CA THR A 52 21.49 -14.95 4.10
C THR A 52 22.08 -13.90 3.16
N GLU A 53 23.38 -14.00 2.86
CA GLU A 53 24.07 -13.12 1.91
C GLU A 53 23.41 -13.17 0.53
N ARG A 54 23.01 -14.37 0.09
CA ARG A 54 22.36 -14.54 -1.21
C ARG A 54 20.97 -13.92 -1.24
N LEU A 55 20.20 -14.00 -0.15
CA LEU A 55 18.90 -13.32 -0.05
C LEU A 55 19.05 -11.79 -0.19
N TRP A 56 20.09 -11.21 0.40
CA TRP A 56 20.36 -9.76 0.29
C TRP A 56 20.79 -9.32 -1.11
N GLU A 57 21.42 -10.19 -1.90
CA GLU A 57 21.72 -9.91 -3.32
C GLU A 57 20.47 -9.89 -4.21
N LEU A 58 19.40 -10.56 -3.79
CA LEU A 58 18.15 -10.66 -4.56
C LEU A 58 17.19 -9.48 -4.33
N VAL A 59 17.31 -8.80 -3.18
CA VAL A 59 16.39 -7.73 -2.80
C VAL A 59 16.85 -6.38 -3.34
N GLN A 60 15.93 -5.65 -3.98
CA GLN A 60 16.15 -4.27 -4.41
C GLN A 60 15.02 -3.39 -3.85
N PRO A 61 15.32 -2.31 -3.11
CA PRO A 61 14.29 -1.42 -2.61
C PRO A 61 13.44 -0.86 -3.75
N GLY A 62 12.11 -0.88 -3.59
CA GLY A 62 11.22 -0.21 -4.53
C GLY A 62 10.66 -1.08 -5.67
N GLU A 63 11.19 -2.29 -5.86
CA GLU A 63 10.74 -3.19 -6.92
C GLU A 63 10.38 -4.57 -6.37
N SER A 64 9.22 -5.07 -6.78
CA SER A 64 8.82 -6.47 -6.56
C SER A 64 8.84 -7.23 -7.87
N GLY A 65 9.29 -8.46 -7.85
CA GLY A 65 9.48 -9.22 -9.07
C GLY A 65 10.03 -10.62 -8.85
N ILE A 66 10.32 -11.30 -9.96
CA ILE A 66 10.89 -12.63 -9.96
C ILE A 66 12.41 -12.52 -10.07
N ALA A 67 13.10 -13.23 -9.18
CA ALA A 67 14.53 -13.43 -9.22
C ALA A 67 14.87 -14.93 -9.37
N GLU A 68 16.08 -15.24 -9.82
CA GLU A 68 16.58 -16.61 -9.93
C GLU A 68 17.86 -16.77 -9.12
N ALA A 69 17.92 -17.80 -8.30
CA ALA A 69 19.09 -18.18 -7.53
C ALA A 69 19.11 -19.69 -7.30
N ASP A 70 20.28 -20.32 -7.43
CA ASP A 70 20.51 -21.72 -7.10
C ASP A 70 19.53 -22.70 -7.76
N GLY A 71 19.15 -22.42 -9.02
CA GLY A 71 18.17 -23.23 -9.77
C GLY A 71 16.72 -23.10 -9.29
N ARG A 72 16.42 -22.08 -8.46
CA ARG A 72 15.08 -21.77 -7.95
C ARG A 72 14.58 -20.46 -8.55
N ARG A 73 13.27 -20.34 -8.74
CA ARG A 73 12.60 -19.05 -8.99
C ARG A 73 12.02 -18.54 -7.68
N LEU A 74 12.32 -17.29 -7.39
CA LEU A 74 11.92 -16.60 -6.16
C LEU A 74 11.06 -15.41 -6.52
N PHE A 75 9.99 -15.21 -5.78
CA PHE A 75 9.25 -13.96 -5.79
C PHE A 75 9.78 -13.09 -4.65
N VAL A 76 10.34 -11.95 -5.02
CA VAL A 76 10.87 -10.95 -4.09
C VAL A 76 9.87 -9.82 -4.01
N GLU A 77 9.27 -9.64 -2.83
CA GLU A 77 8.32 -8.57 -2.54
C GLU A 77 9.01 -7.47 -1.75
N SER A 78 8.96 -6.23 -2.26
CA SER A 78 9.30 -5.04 -1.49
C SER A 78 8.02 -4.55 -0.80
N LEU A 79 7.93 -4.79 0.51
CA LEU A 79 6.74 -4.51 1.31
C LEU A 79 6.73 -3.04 1.77
N LYS A 80 5.61 -2.35 1.54
CA LYS A 80 5.32 -1.01 2.10
C LYS A 80 4.54 -1.11 3.40
N GLN A 81 4.64 -0.07 4.22
CA GLN A 81 3.61 0.18 5.22
C GLN A 81 2.30 0.59 4.53
N PRO A 82 1.14 0.36 5.18
CA PRO A 82 -0.08 1.05 4.80
C PRO A 82 0.20 2.56 4.68
N ALA A 83 -0.21 3.15 3.55
CA ALA A 83 0.07 4.57 3.32
C ALA A 83 -0.61 5.41 4.40
N HIS A 84 0.16 6.23 5.10
CA HIS A 84 -0.33 7.01 6.23
C HIS A 84 -0.60 8.44 5.79
N LEU A 85 -1.85 8.84 5.70
CA LEU A 85 -2.24 10.22 5.36
C LEU A 85 -2.41 11.04 6.64
N VAL A 86 -1.59 12.07 6.79
CA VAL A 86 -1.67 13.04 7.88
C VAL A 86 -2.24 14.34 7.35
N ILE A 87 -3.45 14.68 7.79
CA ILE A 87 -4.18 15.86 7.32
C ILE A 87 -4.08 16.98 8.37
N CYS A 88 -3.50 18.11 7.99
CA CYS A 88 -3.47 19.31 8.80
C CYS A 88 -4.69 20.18 8.49
N GLY A 89 -5.72 20.07 9.33
CA GLY A 89 -6.98 20.78 9.25
C GLY A 89 -8.14 19.85 8.90
N ALA A 90 -9.30 20.09 9.50
CA ALA A 90 -10.49 19.27 9.36
C ALA A 90 -11.68 20.03 8.75
N GLY A 91 -11.42 21.01 7.87
CA GLY A 91 -12.48 21.73 7.14
C GLY A 91 -13.27 20.83 6.18
N HIS A 92 -14.31 21.38 5.52
CA HIS A 92 -15.23 20.60 4.69
C HIS A 92 -14.54 19.76 3.59
N VAL A 93 -13.54 20.32 2.90
CA VAL A 93 -12.75 19.56 1.91
C VAL A 93 -12.00 18.41 2.58
N ALA A 94 -11.37 18.66 3.72
CA ALA A 94 -10.63 17.65 4.47
C ALA A 94 -11.52 16.48 4.89
N GLN A 95 -12.76 16.76 5.31
CA GLN A 95 -13.74 15.73 5.68
C GLN A 95 -14.07 14.79 4.51
N GLN A 96 -14.21 15.33 3.29
CA GLN A 96 -14.41 14.50 2.11
C GLN A 96 -13.16 13.71 1.74
N VAL A 97 -11.96 14.29 1.91
CA VAL A 97 -10.69 13.57 1.71
C VAL A 97 -10.53 12.43 2.72
N ILE A 98 -10.86 12.63 4.01
CA ILE A 98 -10.81 11.58 5.05
C ILE A 98 -11.62 10.36 4.60
N LEU A 99 -12.88 10.59 4.22
CA LEU A 99 -13.80 9.53 3.80
C LEU A 99 -13.25 8.75 2.60
N LEU A 100 -12.80 9.46 1.56
CA LEU A 100 -12.31 8.83 0.34
C LEU A 100 -10.96 8.13 0.56
N ALA A 101 -10.03 8.76 1.28
CA ALA A 101 -8.71 8.23 1.57
C ALA A 101 -8.77 6.92 2.36
N GLY A 102 -9.63 6.86 3.40
CA GLY A 102 -9.86 5.63 4.16
C GLY A 102 -10.36 4.48 3.26
N LYS A 103 -11.28 4.77 2.33
CA LYS A 103 -11.81 3.78 1.38
C LYS A 103 -10.79 3.22 0.38
N ILE A 104 -9.70 3.95 0.12
CA ILE A 104 -8.65 3.52 -0.82
C ILE A 104 -7.38 3.05 -0.09
N GLY A 105 -7.50 2.71 1.19
CA GLY A 105 -6.48 2.04 1.99
C GLY A 105 -5.41 2.96 2.55
N PHE A 106 -5.72 4.25 2.79
CA PHE A 106 -4.89 5.06 3.69
C PHE A 106 -5.35 4.90 5.13
N THR A 107 -4.40 4.79 6.06
CA THR A 107 -4.67 5.13 7.46
C THR A 107 -4.63 6.65 7.59
N VAL A 108 -5.66 7.25 8.19
CA VAL A 108 -5.84 8.70 8.23
C VAL A 108 -5.72 9.23 9.65
N THR A 109 -4.71 10.07 9.87
CA THR A 109 -4.57 10.88 11.09
C THR A 109 -4.87 12.33 10.78
N VAL A 110 -5.74 12.96 11.58
CA VAL A 110 -6.12 14.36 11.40
C VAL A 110 -5.63 15.21 12.57
N LEU A 111 -4.99 16.33 12.25
CA LEU A 111 -4.53 17.32 13.21
C LEU A 111 -5.46 18.53 13.11
N GLU A 112 -6.08 18.94 14.20
CA GLU A 112 -7.04 20.05 14.20
C GLU A 112 -7.05 20.74 15.57
N ASP A 113 -7.03 22.08 15.60
CA ASP A 113 -6.98 22.85 16.84
C ASP A 113 -8.36 23.28 17.35
N ARG A 114 -9.43 23.05 16.56
CA ARG A 114 -10.82 23.34 16.91
C ARG A 114 -11.58 22.06 17.25
N VAL A 115 -12.02 21.95 18.50
CA VAL A 115 -12.76 20.79 19.05
C VAL A 115 -13.93 20.35 18.17
N SER A 116 -14.73 21.27 17.62
CA SER A 116 -15.87 20.93 16.78
C SER A 116 -15.45 20.21 15.50
N PHE A 117 -14.43 20.73 14.81
CA PHE A 117 -13.91 20.16 13.57
C PHE A 117 -13.13 18.86 13.81
N ALA A 118 -12.47 18.71 14.96
CA ALA A 118 -11.89 17.44 15.38
C ALA A 118 -12.98 16.36 15.54
N GLY A 119 -14.14 16.73 16.09
CA GLY A 119 -15.31 15.86 16.14
C GLY A 119 -15.86 15.48 14.76
N GLU A 120 -15.91 16.43 13.82
CA GLU A 120 -16.31 16.13 12.43
C GLU A 120 -15.33 15.18 11.73
N ALA A 121 -14.03 15.33 11.95
CA ALA A 121 -13.02 14.44 11.37
C ALA A 121 -13.21 12.97 11.80
N LEU A 122 -13.52 12.73 13.08
CA LEU A 122 -13.86 11.39 13.56
C LEU A 122 -15.11 10.84 12.86
N ARG A 123 -16.16 11.66 12.72
CA ARG A 123 -17.41 11.25 12.04
C ARG A 123 -17.21 10.98 10.55
N ALA A 124 -16.27 11.69 9.92
CA ALA A 124 -15.89 11.46 8.53
C ALA A 124 -15.09 10.15 8.33
N GLY A 125 -14.63 9.51 9.42
CA GLY A 125 -13.95 8.22 9.39
C GLY A 125 -12.43 8.29 9.57
N ALA A 126 -11.88 9.33 10.20
CA ALA A 126 -10.47 9.37 10.54
C ALA A 126 -10.13 8.29 11.58
N ASP A 127 -9.06 7.51 11.34
CA ASP A 127 -8.59 6.49 12.28
C ASP A 127 -8.08 7.11 13.59
N GLN A 128 -7.47 8.29 13.49
CA GLN A 128 -7.00 9.04 14.65
C GLN A 128 -7.19 10.54 14.46
N VAL A 129 -7.55 11.23 15.55
CA VAL A 129 -7.62 12.69 15.58
C VAL A 129 -6.81 13.22 16.77
N ILE A 130 -5.87 14.12 16.48
CA ILE A 130 -5.08 14.84 17.49
C ILE A 130 -5.62 16.27 17.58
N CYS A 131 -6.41 16.52 18.63
CA CYS A 131 -6.99 17.83 18.89
C CYS A 131 -6.03 18.73 19.68
N ASP A 132 -5.07 19.35 18.99
CA ASP A 132 -4.06 20.27 19.56
C ASP A 132 -3.66 21.30 18.49
N SER A 133 -2.87 22.30 18.88
CA SER A 133 -2.15 23.15 17.93
C SER A 133 -1.34 22.30 16.94
N PHE A 134 -1.28 22.76 15.68
CA PHE A 134 -0.54 22.04 14.62
C PHE A 134 0.92 21.78 14.98
N GLU A 135 1.57 22.71 15.67
CA GLU A 135 2.96 22.56 16.11
C GLU A 135 3.14 21.38 17.06
N ASN A 136 2.29 21.27 18.09
CA ASN A 136 2.37 20.19 19.07
C ASN A 136 1.88 18.86 18.50
N ALA A 137 0.83 18.89 17.68
CA ALA A 137 0.32 17.71 17.01
C ALA A 137 1.38 17.10 16.07
N LEU A 138 2.09 17.91 15.28
CA LEU A 138 3.16 17.44 14.38
C LEU A 138 4.41 16.95 15.11
N LYS A 139 4.65 17.33 16.38
CA LYS A 139 5.72 16.72 17.20
C LYS A 139 5.45 15.25 17.50
N GLN A 140 4.17 14.85 17.54
CA GLN A 140 3.75 13.47 17.78
C GLN A 140 3.80 12.60 16.51
N ILE A 141 3.97 13.21 15.32
CA ILE A 141 4.04 12.52 14.04
C ILE A 141 5.50 12.47 13.58
N PRO A 142 6.21 11.34 13.70
CA PRO A 142 7.61 11.24 13.27
C PRO A 142 7.79 11.36 11.75
N GLY A 143 6.83 10.84 10.96
CA GLY A 143 6.93 10.70 9.51
C GLY A 143 7.70 9.43 9.09
N SER A 144 7.51 9.02 7.84
CA SER A 144 8.20 7.90 7.19
C SER A 144 8.18 8.06 5.66
N GLU A 145 8.86 7.17 4.93
CA GLU A 145 8.80 7.11 3.46
C GLU A 145 7.42 6.69 2.90
N ASP A 146 6.47 6.35 3.79
CA ASP A 146 5.08 6.03 3.45
C ASP A 146 4.09 7.04 4.08
N THR A 147 4.58 8.15 4.65
CA THR A 147 3.73 9.24 5.20
C THR A 147 3.44 10.31 4.16
N TYR A 148 2.17 10.62 3.96
CA TYR A 148 1.65 11.63 3.06
C TYR A 148 1.10 12.76 3.91
N PHE A 149 1.60 13.98 3.71
CA PHE A 149 1.08 15.15 4.41
C PHE A 149 0.16 15.95 3.49
N LEU A 150 -1.02 16.29 4.00
CA LEU A 150 -1.98 17.16 3.33
C LEU A 150 -2.26 18.40 4.19
N VAL A 151 -1.83 19.57 3.72
CA VAL A 151 -2.00 20.86 4.39
C VAL A 151 -3.24 21.55 3.83
N VAL A 152 -4.33 21.53 4.61
CA VAL A 152 -5.66 22.07 4.29
C VAL A 152 -6.18 22.89 5.47
N THR A 153 -5.32 23.77 5.98
CA THR A 153 -5.60 24.53 7.20
C THR A 153 -6.58 25.69 6.96
N ARG A 154 -6.98 26.35 8.05
CA ARG A 154 -7.88 27.52 8.02
C ARG A 154 -7.20 28.86 7.70
N GLY A 155 -5.93 28.89 7.28
CA GLY A 155 -5.30 30.13 6.82
C GLY A 155 -3.77 30.13 6.79
N HIS A 156 -3.21 31.15 6.13
CA HIS A 156 -1.79 31.24 5.72
C HIS A 156 -0.79 31.01 6.86
N ARG A 157 -1.10 31.51 8.06
CA ARG A 157 -0.22 31.36 9.23
C ARG A 157 -0.02 29.88 9.58
N TYR A 158 -1.09 29.09 9.53
CA TYR A 158 -1.05 27.68 9.92
C TYR A 158 -0.44 26.82 8.82
N ASP A 159 -0.66 27.16 7.55
CA ASP A 159 0.02 26.50 6.41
C ASP A 159 1.55 26.53 6.60
N ARG A 160 2.09 27.70 6.97
CA ARG A 160 3.53 27.87 7.23
C ARG A 160 4.00 27.04 8.42
N VAL A 161 3.29 27.08 9.55
CA VAL A 161 3.63 26.28 10.75
C VAL A 161 3.69 24.78 10.43
N CYS A 162 2.72 24.29 9.64
CA CYS A 162 2.71 22.90 9.22
C CYS A 162 3.90 22.57 8.32
N LEU A 163 4.15 23.35 7.27
CA LEU A 163 5.23 23.09 6.32
C LEU A 163 6.62 23.15 6.99
N GLU A 164 6.86 24.13 7.87
CA GLU A 164 8.14 24.24 8.59
C GLU A 164 8.46 22.99 9.45
N ALA A 165 7.43 22.33 9.99
CA ALA A 165 7.58 21.11 10.77
C ALA A 165 7.63 19.85 9.88
N ILE A 166 6.84 19.81 8.80
CA ILE A 166 6.76 18.66 7.88
C ILE A 166 8.05 18.50 7.07
N LEU A 167 8.59 19.58 6.51
CA LEU A 167 9.76 19.54 5.61
C LEU A 167 11.07 19.12 6.31
N LYS A 168 11.05 18.96 7.64
CA LYS A 168 12.18 18.48 8.46
C LYS A 168 12.07 16.99 8.79
N LYS A 169 11.05 16.30 8.28
CA LYS A 169 10.74 14.89 8.55
C LYS A 169 10.88 14.07 7.27
N PRO A 170 11.07 12.74 7.37
CA PRO A 170 10.87 11.87 6.22
C PRO A 170 9.38 11.86 5.82
N TYR A 171 9.10 11.98 4.52
CA TYR A 171 7.76 11.91 3.93
C TYR A 171 7.82 11.31 2.52
N ALA A 172 6.70 10.72 2.09
CA ALA A 172 6.46 10.29 0.73
C ALA A 172 5.97 11.44 -0.17
N TYR A 173 5.19 12.35 0.42
CA TYR A 173 4.47 13.38 -0.30
C TYR A 173 4.07 14.53 0.64
N VAL A 174 4.09 15.76 0.12
CA VAL A 174 3.52 16.93 0.78
C VAL A 174 2.69 17.77 -0.20
N GLY A 175 1.39 17.84 0.07
CA GLY A 175 0.44 18.63 -0.70
C GLY A 175 -0.12 19.77 0.12
N MET A 176 -0.28 20.94 -0.48
CA MET A 176 -0.89 22.10 0.14
C MET A 176 -2.00 22.68 -0.73
N MET A 177 -3.20 22.78 -0.15
CA MET A 177 -4.30 23.50 -0.76
C MET A 177 -4.03 25.00 -0.66
N ALA A 178 -3.57 25.61 -1.75
CA ALA A 178 -3.30 27.03 -1.86
C ALA A 178 -3.39 27.50 -3.31
N SER A 179 -3.78 28.75 -3.54
CA SER A 179 -3.71 29.34 -4.87
C SER A 179 -2.26 29.50 -5.32
N ARG A 180 -2.02 29.52 -6.64
CA ARG A 180 -0.67 29.67 -7.22
C ARG A 180 0.08 30.89 -6.67
N GLY A 181 -0.60 32.04 -6.62
CA GLY A 181 -0.02 33.28 -6.09
C GLY A 181 0.30 33.19 -4.60
N ARG A 182 -0.60 32.61 -3.80
CA ARG A 182 -0.36 32.38 -2.37
C ARG A 182 0.85 31.48 -2.12
N SER A 183 0.91 30.39 -2.87
CA SER A 183 1.97 29.42 -2.72
C SER A 183 3.34 29.99 -3.10
N ALA A 184 3.40 30.77 -4.20
CA ALA A 184 4.63 31.45 -4.61
C ALA A 184 5.15 32.41 -3.53
N LEU A 185 4.26 33.18 -2.89
CA LEU A 185 4.63 34.08 -1.79
C LEU A 185 5.15 33.31 -0.58
N LEU A 186 4.47 32.22 -0.20
CA LEU A 186 4.87 31.40 0.94
C LEU A 186 6.23 30.74 0.71
N LYS A 187 6.45 30.13 -0.45
CA LYS A 187 7.74 29.52 -0.82
C LYS A 187 8.87 30.56 -0.78
N LYS A 188 8.63 31.77 -1.31
CA LYS A 188 9.62 32.85 -1.25
C LYS A 188 9.99 33.24 0.19
N GLN A 189 9.01 33.39 1.07
CA GLN A 189 9.26 33.71 2.47
C GLN A 189 10.05 32.60 3.18
N MET A 190 9.68 31.33 2.95
CA MET A 190 10.39 30.19 3.54
C MET A 190 11.83 30.08 3.00
N GLU A 191 12.06 30.43 1.74
CA GLU A 191 13.40 30.49 1.15
C GLU A 191 14.26 31.60 1.79
N GLU A 192 13.68 32.78 2.04
CA GLU A 192 14.33 33.88 2.79
C GLU A 192 14.68 33.45 4.24
N ASP A 193 13.89 32.55 4.83
CA ASP A 193 14.11 31.96 6.15
C ASP A 193 15.06 30.74 6.14
N GLY A 194 15.66 30.42 4.99
CA GLY A 194 16.76 29.46 4.86
C GLY A 194 16.35 28.05 4.44
N PHE A 195 15.12 27.81 3.99
CA PHE A 195 14.74 26.53 3.39
C PHE A 195 15.34 26.37 1.99
N ASP A 196 15.82 25.17 1.67
CA ASP A 196 16.32 24.85 0.33
C ASP A 196 15.19 24.95 -0.70
N ARG A 197 15.43 25.74 -1.75
CA ARG A 197 14.52 25.90 -2.88
C ARG A 197 14.07 24.57 -3.48
N LYS A 198 14.96 23.58 -3.56
CA LYS A 198 14.64 22.27 -4.12
C LYS A 198 13.55 21.56 -3.31
N VAL A 199 13.66 21.59 -1.99
CA VAL A 199 12.67 21.01 -1.07
C VAL A 199 11.33 21.77 -1.18
N LEU A 200 11.38 23.09 -1.32
CA LEU A 200 10.16 23.89 -1.50
C LEU A 200 9.46 23.59 -2.84
N ASP A 201 10.22 23.30 -3.90
CA ASP A 201 9.67 22.98 -5.22
C ASP A 201 9.02 21.59 -5.25
N GLU A 202 9.35 20.68 -4.33
CA GLU A 202 8.66 19.38 -4.15
C GLU A 202 7.23 19.51 -3.60
N ILE A 203 6.86 20.66 -3.01
CA ILE A 203 5.51 20.86 -2.47
C ILE A 203 4.48 20.92 -3.60
N HIS A 204 3.53 19.99 -3.60
CA HIS A 204 2.41 19.93 -4.54
C HIS A 204 1.38 21.02 -4.21
N THR A 205 1.29 22.02 -5.08
CA THR A 205 0.49 23.22 -4.82
C THR A 205 0.12 23.97 -6.11
N PRO A 206 -1.17 24.23 -6.38
CA PRO A 206 -2.34 23.70 -5.66
C PRO A 206 -2.34 22.17 -5.62
N VAL A 207 -2.72 21.59 -4.48
CA VAL A 207 -2.83 20.14 -4.32
C VAL A 207 -3.97 19.56 -5.18
N GLY A 208 -3.77 18.36 -5.70
CA GLY A 208 -4.75 17.64 -6.51
C GLY A 208 -4.56 17.83 -8.01
N LEU A 209 -5.10 16.88 -8.78
CA LEU A 209 -5.07 16.93 -10.24
C LEU A 209 -5.98 18.05 -10.79
N ASP A 210 -5.54 18.70 -11.87
CA ASP A 210 -6.33 19.74 -12.54
C ASP A 210 -7.49 19.11 -13.33
N ILE A 211 -8.63 18.94 -12.65
CA ILE A 211 -9.87 18.37 -13.19
C ILE A 211 -11.02 19.40 -13.21
N HIS A 212 -10.70 20.69 -13.04
CA HIS A 212 -11.68 21.77 -12.92
C HIS A 212 -12.70 21.58 -11.77
N ALA A 213 -12.23 21.04 -10.64
CA ALA A 213 -13.06 20.82 -9.46
C ALA A 213 -13.54 22.14 -8.81
N GLU A 214 -14.80 22.19 -8.40
CA GLU A 214 -15.41 23.37 -7.76
C GLU A 214 -15.97 23.06 -6.36
N THR A 215 -16.61 21.89 -6.19
CA THR A 215 -17.22 21.48 -4.92
C THR A 215 -16.21 20.80 -3.99
N PRO A 216 -16.43 20.78 -2.66
CA PRO A 216 -15.56 20.05 -1.73
C PRO A 216 -15.36 18.58 -2.09
N GLU A 217 -16.41 17.92 -2.61
CA GLU A 217 -16.40 16.53 -3.05
C GLU A 217 -15.52 16.35 -4.30
N GLU A 218 -15.65 17.21 -5.31
CA GLU A 218 -14.81 17.18 -6.50
C GLU A 218 -13.35 17.49 -6.18
N ILE A 219 -13.10 18.46 -5.29
CA ILE A 219 -11.75 18.80 -4.83
C ILE A 219 -11.16 17.59 -4.09
N ALA A 220 -11.93 16.90 -3.27
CA ALA A 220 -11.45 15.69 -2.61
C ALA A 220 -11.13 14.57 -3.62
N VAL A 221 -11.94 14.39 -4.68
CA VAL A 221 -11.61 13.45 -5.77
C VAL A 221 -10.31 13.85 -6.47
N SER A 222 -10.11 15.14 -6.75
CA SER A 222 -8.88 15.68 -7.34
C SER A 222 -7.64 15.38 -6.48
N ILE A 223 -7.72 15.66 -5.17
CA ILE A 223 -6.65 15.40 -4.19
C ILE A 223 -6.35 13.91 -4.10
N VAL A 224 -7.38 13.09 -3.91
CA VAL A 224 -7.24 11.65 -3.74
C VAL A 224 -6.69 11.00 -5.02
N SER A 225 -7.06 11.50 -6.19
CA SER A 225 -6.49 11.04 -7.48
C SER A 225 -5.00 11.33 -7.57
N GLU A 226 -4.54 12.51 -7.11
CA GLU A 226 -3.10 12.81 -7.02
C GLU A 226 -2.40 11.91 -5.99
N LEU A 227 -2.98 11.71 -4.81
CA LEU A 227 -2.43 10.81 -3.79
C LEU A 227 -2.29 9.36 -4.31
N ILE A 228 -3.27 8.85 -5.06
CA ILE A 228 -3.21 7.54 -5.71
C ILE A 228 -2.05 7.49 -6.71
N LYS A 229 -1.95 8.51 -7.57
CA LYS A 229 -0.90 8.61 -8.59
C LYS A 229 0.48 8.56 -7.94
N GLU A 230 0.72 9.35 -6.90
CA GLU A 230 2.00 9.38 -6.20
C GLU A 230 2.25 8.07 -5.44
N LYS A 231 1.25 7.54 -4.73
CA LYS A 231 1.34 6.26 -3.99
C LYS A 231 1.74 5.09 -4.89
N ASN A 232 1.20 5.06 -6.10
CA ASN A 232 1.36 3.95 -7.05
C ASN A 232 2.45 4.22 -8.11
N SER A 233 3.11 5.39 -8.09
CA SER A 233 4.22 5.71 -9.01
C SER A 233 5.45 4.82 -8.79
N VAL A 234 5.62 4.32 -7.57
CA VAL A 234 6.68 3.37 -7.18
C VAL A 234 6.11 1.96 -7.12
N ARG A 235 6.72 1.00 -7.82
CA ARG A 235 6.29 -0.43 -7.92
C ARG A 235 6.55 -1.26 -6.65
N LYS A 236 6.21 -0.70 -5.49
CA LYS A 236 6.22 -1.44 -4.22
C LYS A 236 4.87 -2.12 -4.00
N THR A 237 4.85 -3.29 -3.37
CA THR A 237 3.64 -4.11 -3.22
C THR A 237 3.11 -4.04 -1.80
N SER A 238 1.93 -3.44 -1.62
CA SER A 238 1.14 -3.56 -0.40
C SER A 238 0.20 -4.77 -0.54
N GLY A 239 0.78 -5.97 -0.62
CA GLY A 239 0.01 -7.21 -0.83
C GLY A 239 -0.67 -7.74 0.44
N TYR A 240 -0.35 -7.19 1.61
CA TYR A 240 -0.82 -7.63 2.91
C TYR A 240 -1.60 -6.52 3.61
N ASP A 241 -2.87 -6.34 3.24
CA ASP A 241 -3.76 -5.46 4.00
C ASP A 241 -4.11 -6.05 5.38
N ALA A 242 -4.71 -5.23 6.24
CA ALA A 242 -4.98 -5.60 7.62
C ALA A 242 -5.92 -6.82 7.73
N GLU A 243 -7.00 -6.85 6.94
CA GLU A 243 -7.95 -7.95 6.98
C GLU A 243 -7.30 -9.25 6.51
N LEU A 244 -6.53 -9.21 5.42
CA LEU A 244 -5.77 -10.36 4.94
C LEU A 244 -4.81 -10.87 6.02
N LEU A 245 -4.08 -9.97 6.70
CA LEU A 245 -3.17 -10.35 7.79
C LEU A 245 -3.88 -10.97 8.98
N ASP A 246 -5.08 -10.53 9.34
CA ASP A 246 -5.83 -11.11 10.45
C ASP A 246 -6.18 -12.58 10.17
N TYR A 247 -6.53 -12.91 8.93
CA TYR A 247 -6.68 -14.31 8.51
C TYR A 247 -5.33 -15.05 8.49
N LEU A 248 -4.29 -14.45 7.91
CA LEU A 248 -2.97 -15.10 7.74
C LEU A 248 -2.20 -15.33 9.05
N THR A 249 -2.48 -14.54 10.09
CA THR A 249 -1.89 -14.67 11.42
C THR A 249 -2.68 -15.61 12.34
N GLY A 250 -3.90 -15.99 11.95
CA GLY A 250 -4.80 -16.82 12.74
C GLY A 250 -5.63 -16.03 13.76
N GLU A 251 -5.59 -14.69 13.75
CA GLU A 251 -6.48 -13.86 14.58
C GLU A 251 -7.95 -14.03 14.17
N LYS A 252 -8.21 -14.32 12.89
CA LYS A 252 -9.54 -14.57 12.33
C LYS A 252 -9.58 -15.95 11.66
N GLU A 253 -10.56 -16.76 12.07
CA GLU A 253 -10.82 -18.11 11.50
C GLU A 253 -9.56 -19.01 11.40
N PRO A 254 -8.83 -19.28 12.51
CA PRO A 254 -7.55 -19.99 12.49
C PRO A 254 -7.63 -21.44 11.98
N ASP A 255 -8.76 -22.11 12.21
CA ASP A 255 -8.97 -23.51 11.86
C ASP A 255 -9.54 -23.70 10.44
N THR A 256 -9.90 -22.61 9.77
CA THR A 256 -10.46 -22.65 8.42
C THR A 256 -9.34 -22.81 7.41
N LYS A 257 -9.43 -23.85 6.56
CA LYS A 257 -8.51 -24.03 5.43
C LYS A 257 -8.70 -22.93 4.39
N LYS A 258 -7.60 -22.47 3.82
CA LYS A 258 -7.59 -21.31 2.92
C LYS A 258 -6.44 -21.42 1.93
N ALA A 259 -6.65 -20.86 0.74
CA ALA A 259 -5.64 -20.80 -0.30
C ALA A 259 -5.27 -19.34 -0.57
N LEU A 260 -3.98 -19.05 -0.60
CA LEU A 260 -3.46 -17.73 -0.91
C LEU A 260 -3.01 -17.69 -2.37
N ALA A 261 -3.60 -16.79 -3.14
CA ALA A 261 -3.21 -16.48 -4.51
C ALA A 261 -2.42 -15.16 -4.54
N THR A 262 -1.25 -15.15 -5.17
CA THR A 262 -0.40 -13.96 -5.36
C THR A 262 -0.04 -13.79 -6.84
N ILE A 263 -0.29 -12.61 -7.43
CA ILE A 263 0.19 -12.31 -8.79
C ILE A 263 1.71 -12.13 -8.75
N VAL A 264 2.46 -13.04 -9.37
CA VAL A 264 3.94 -13.00 -9.37
C VAL A 264 4.52 -12.48 -10.67
N ALA A 265 3.77 -12.54 -11.78
CA ALA A 265 4.15 -11.92 -13.04
C ALA A 265 2.92 -11.46 -13.83
N ARG A 266 3.12 -10.49 -14.71
CA ARG A 266 2.09 -9.94 -15.59
C ARG A 266 2.70 -9.60 -16.95
N ARG A 267 1.96 -9.88 -18.02
CA ARG A 267 2.24 -9.44 -19.39
C ARG A 267 1.00 -8.76 -19.96
N GLY A 268 1.18 -7.59 -20.59
CA GLY A 268 0.06 -6.83 -21.18
C GLY A 268 -0.86 -6.16 -20.16
N SER A 269 -2.11 -5.91 -20.56
CA SER A 269 -3.11 -5.25 -19.73
C SER A 269 -3.75 -6.25 -18.75
N ALA A 270 -3.58 -6.02 -17.45
CA ALA A 270 -4.24 -6.77 -16.39
C ALA A 270 -4.77 -5.79 -15.34
N PRO A 271 -5.87 -6.12 -14.65
CA PRO A 271 -6.57 -5.20 -13.75
C PRO A 271 -5.76 -4.83 -12.49
N ARG A 272 -4.85 -5.70 -12.04
CA ARG A 272 -4.00 -5.47 -10.86
C ARG A 272 -2.50 -5.66 -11.18
N GLY A 273 -1.68 -5.24 -10.23
CA GLY A 273 -0.21 -5.30 -10.32
C GLY A 273 0.36 -6.58 -9.71
N ILE A 274 1.65 -6.81 -9.99
CA ILE A 274 2.47 -7.83 -9.31
C ILE A 274 2.39 -7.61 -7.78
N GLY A 275 2.39 -8.69 -7.00
CA GLY A 275 2.26 -8.71 -5.53
C GLY A 275 0.85 -8.56 -4.99
N THR A 276 -0.16 -8.35 -5.85
CA THR A 276 -1.57 -8.36 -5.41
C THR A 276 -1.95 -9.75 -4.93
N LYS A 277 -2.68 -9.82 -3.80
CA LYS A 277 -3.09 -11.07 -3.17
C LYS A 277 -4.59 -11.20 -3.08
N MET A 278 -5.02 -12.46 -3.04
CA MET A 278 -6.40 -12.85 -2.78
C MET A 278 -6.38 -14.13 -1.96
N LEU A 279 -7.12 -14.17 -0.87
CA LEU A 279 -7.32 -15.36 -0.05
C LEU A 279 -8.69 -15.95 -0.37
N VAL A 280 -8.74 -17.26 -0.57
CA VAL A 280 -9.97 -18.01 -0.82
C VAL A 280 -10.16 -18.98 0.33
N LEU A 281 -11.29 -18.86 1.04
CA LEU A 281 -11.67 -19.78 2.12
C LEU A 281 -12.33 -21.03 1.55
N GLU A 282 -12.39 -22.11 2.32
CA GLU A 282 -13.02 -23.38 1.91
C GLU A 282 -14.50 -23.27 1.56
N ASP A 283 -15.20 -22.26 2.10
CA ASP A 283 -16.61 -21.97 1.79
C ASP A 283 -16.79 -21.06 0.56
N GLY A 284 -15.69 -20.69 -0.09
CA GLY A 284 -15.68 -19.84 -1.29
C GLY A 284 -15.64 -18.34 -1.04
N ARG A 285 -15.68 -17.86 0.21
CA ARG A 285 -15.48 -16.43 0.51
C ARG A 285 -14.08 -15.99 0.05
N ILE A 286 -14.01 -14.76 -0.45
CA ILE A 286 -12.78 -14.13 -0.93
C ILE A 286 -12.42 -12.94 -0.02
N ILE A 287 -11.14 -12.83 0.33
CA ILE A 287 -10.54 -11.67 1.02
C ILE A 287 -9.47 -11.08 0.11
N GLY A 288 -9.54 -9.77 -0.13
CA GLY A 288 -8.74 -9.11 -1.16
C GLY A 288 -9.31 -9.35 -2.57
N THR A 289 -8.60 -8.88 -3.59
CA THR A 289 -9.02 -9.06 -4.99
C THR A 289 -7.80 -8.97 -5.91
N ILE A 290 -7.74 -9.86 -6.89
CA ILE A 290 -6.73 -9.80 -7.97
C ILE A 290 -7.24 -9.05 -9.21
N GLY A 291 -8.45 -8.49 -9.17
CA GLY A 291 -8.96 -7.56 -10.19
C GLY A 291 -10.34 -7.87 -10.77
N GLY A 292 -11.08 -8.83 -10.20
CA GLY A 292 -12.45 -9.15 -10.61
C GLY A 292 -12.60 -9.91 -11.93
N GLY A 293 -13.86 -10.18 -12.30
CA GLY A 293 -14.23 -10.78 -13.58
C GLY A 293 -13.87 -12.26 -13.74
N CYS A 294 -13.78 -12.71 -15.00
CA CYS A 294 -13.52 -14.12 -15.32
C CYS A 294 -12.17 -14.62 -14.77
N MET A 295 -11.15 -13.78 -14.77
CA MET A 295 -9.83 -14.09 -14.23
C MET A 295 -9.89 -14.38 -12.72
N GLU A 296 -10.61 -13.56 -11.95
CA GLU A 296 -10.76 -13.78 -10.51
C GLU A 296 -11.53 -15.08 -10.22
N SER A 297 -12.59 -15.33 -10.98
CA SER A 297 -13.37 -16.57 -10.91
C SER A 297 -12.51 -17.80 -11.21
N GLU A 298 -11.68 -17.76 -12.26
CA GLU A 298 -10.79 -18.87 -12.61
C GLU A 298 -9.77 -19.16 -11.48
N VAL A 299 -9.15 -18.12 -10.92
CA VAL A 299 -8.22 -18.28 -9.78
C VAL A 299 -8.95 -18.81 -8.54
N GLN A 300 -10.16 -18.34 -8.26
CA GLN A 300 -10.99 -18.84 -7.16
C GLN A 300 -11.29 -20.34 -7.33
N HIS A 301 -11.67 -20.77 -8.54
CA HIS A 301 -11.92 -22.17 -8.84
C HIS A 301 -10.66 -23.04 -8.66
N LEU A 302 -9.51 -22.57 -9.11
CA LEU A 302 -8.24 -23.27 -8.91
C LEU A 302 -7.87 -23.38 -7.43
N CYS A 303 -8.07 -22.31 -6.65
CA CYS A 303 -7.88 -22.30 -5.19
C CYS A 303 -8.78 -23.33 -4.49
N LEU A 304 -10.08 -23.32 -4.79
CA LEU A 304 -11.05 -24.27 -4.23
C LEU A 304 -10.70 -25.73 -4.57
N ARG A 305 -10.21 -25.98 -5.80
CA ARG A 305 -9.73 -27.30 -6.18
C ARG A 305 -8.51 -27.73 -5.35
N MET A 306 -7.52 -26.85 -5.18
CA MET A 306 -6.34 -27.14 -4.34
C MET A 306 -6.73 -27.43 -2.88
N LEU A 307 -7.70 -26.70 -2.34
CA LEU A 307 -8.25 -26.93 -1.00
C LEU A 307 -8.91 -28.31 -0.87
N HIS A 308 -9.68 -28.71 -1.89
CA HIS A 308 -10.36 -30.00 -1.91
C HIS A 308 -9.40 -31.19 -2.08
N GLU A 309 -8.38 -31.04 -2.93
CA GLU A 309 -7.35 -32.06 -3.18
C GLU A 309 -6.30 -32.15 -2.05
N GLU A 310 -6.41 -31.29 -1.03
CA GLU A 310 -5.44 -31.14 0.07
C GLU A 310 -4.00 -30.94 -0.43
N SER A 311 -3.86 -30.24 -1.57
CA SER A 311 -2.57 -29.96 -2.17
C SER A 311 -1.90 -28.77 -1.47
N ALA A 312 -1.11 -29.07 -0.43
CA ALA A 312 -0.36 -28.06 0.31
C ALA A 312 0.83 -27.47 -0.48
N GLN A 313 1.24 -28.10 -1.58
CA GLN A 313 2.39 -27.64 -2.34
C GLN A 313 2.05 -26.43 -3.21
N GLY A 314 2.80 -25.35 -3.04
CA GLY A 314 2.67 -24.14 -3.84
C GLY A 314 2.93 -24.38 -5.33
N GLN A 315 2.11 -23.79 -6.18
CA GLN A 315 2.13 -23.99 -7.63
C GLN A 315 1.89 -22.67 -8.37
N ILE A 316 2.50 -22.52 -9.56
CA ILE A 316 2.28 -21.36 -10.43
C ILE A 316 1.29 -21.74 -11.52
N PHE A 317 0.25 -20.94 -11.66
CA PHE A 317 -0.74 -21.07 -12.72
C PHE A 317 -0.67 -19.85 -13.63
N THR A 318 -0.75 -20.08 -14.94
CA THR A 318 -0.87 -18.99 -15.92
C THR A 318 -2.34 -18.82 -16.26
N VAL A 319 -2.86 -17.61 -16.04
CA VAL A 319 -4.22 -17.23 -16.40
C VAL A 319 -4.15 -16.29 -17.60
N ASP A 320 -4.82 -16.67 -18.68
CA ASP A 320 -4.79 -15.96 -19.96
C ASP A 320 -6.16 -15.36 -20.28
N MET A 321 -6.24 -14.03 -20.27
CA MET A 321 -7.47 -13.29 -20.59
C MET A 321 -7.64 -13.08 -22.11
N THR A 322 -6.66 -13.49 -22.94
CA THR A 322 -6.74 -13.39 -24.39
C THR A 322 -7.47 -14.57 -25.02
N ALA A 323 -7.35 -15.76 -24.40
CA ALA A 323 -7.84 -17.02 -24.97
C ALA A 323 -9.34 -17.28 -24.68
N SER A 324 -9.87 -16.76 -23.56
CA SER A 324 -11.24 -17.04 -23.13
C SER A 324 -12.30 -16.09 -23.71
N GLN A 325 -11.91 -15.00 -24.40
CA GLN A 325 -12.81 -13.88 -24.71
C GLN A 325 -12.63 -13.29 -26.12
N ALA A 326 -12.07 -14.05 -27.06
CA ALA A 326 -12.03 -13.64 -28.47
C ALA A 326 -13.40 -13.76 -29.18
N GLU A 327 -14.41 -14.39 -28.58
CA GLU A 327 -15.70 -14.66 -29.24
C GLU A 327 -16.88 -13.79 -28.77
N GLU A 328 -16.88 -13.19 -27.56
CA GLU A 328 -18.03 -12.40 -27.10
C GLU A 328 -17.59 -11.14 -26.32
N GLU A 329 -18.03 -9.97 -26.79
CA GLU A 329 -18.05 -8.68 -26.08
C GLU A 329 -16.74 -7.87 -25.95
N GLY A 330 -16.06 -7.57 -27.07
CA GLY A 330 -15.59 -6.22 -27.49
C GLY A 330 -14.77 -5.28 -26.58
N LEU A 331 -14.52 -5.55 -25.30
CA LEU A 331 -13.84 -4.66 -24.36
C LEU A 331 -13.20 -5.46 -23.21
N VAL A 332 -12.00 -6.02 -23.41
CA VAL A 332 -11.30 -6.73 -22.32
C VAL A 332 -9.80 -6.45 -22.28
N CYS A 333 -9.26 -6.40 -21.06
CA CYS A 333 -7.84 -6.33 -20.76
C CYS A 333 -7.09 -7.56 -21.34
N GLY A 334 -6.48 -7.41 -22.53
CA GLY A 334 -5.79 -8.49 -23.26
C GLY A 334 -4.41 -8.87 -22.73
N GLY A 335 -4.29 -9.21 -21.45
CA GLY A 335 -3.04 -9.61 -20.81
C GLY A 335 -3.05 -11.04 -20.26
N THR A 336 -1.88 -11.48 -19.80
CA THR A 336 -1.72 -12.74 -19.06
C THR A 336 -1.07 -12.47 -17.70
N ILE A 337 -1.43 -13.27 -16.70
CA ILE A 337 -0.80 -13.22 -15.37
C ILE A 337 -0.29 -14.60 -14.97
N GLN A 338 0.78 -14.61 -14.17
CA GLN A 338 1.19 -15.79 -13.42
C GLN A 338 0.80 -15.60 -11.96
N VAL A 339 0.07 -16.56 -11.42
CA VAL A 339 -0.42 -16.55 -10.04
C VAL A 339 0.23 -17.71 -9.30
N PHE A 340 0.98 -17.40 -8.24
CA PHE A 340 1.44 -18.40 -7.30
C PHE A 340 0.31 -18.67 -6.30
N MET A 341 -0.08 -19.94 -6.16
CA MET A 341 -1.16 -20.39 -5.29
C MET A 341 -0.65 -21.47 -4.36
N GLU A 342 -1.07 -21.43 -3.11
CA GLU A 342 -0.76 -22.44 -2.09
C GLU A 342 -1.87 -22.50 -1.05
N VAL A 343 -2.06 -23.68 -0.45
CA VAL A 343 -2.94 -23.88 0.70
C VAL A 343 -2.16 -23.60 1.97
N ILE A 344 -2.74 -22.82 2.88
CA ILE A 344 -2.12 -22.33 4.12
C ILE A 344 -2.92 -22.66 5.37
#